data_AF-A0ABD2NDA4-F1
#
_entry.id   AF-A0ABD2NDA4-F1
#
_cell.length_a   1.000
_cell.length_b   1.000
_cell.length_c   1.000
_cell.angle_alpha   90.00
_cell.angle_beta   90.00
_cell.angle_gamma   90.00
#
_symmetry.space_group_name_H-M   'P 1'
#
loop_
_entity.id
_entity.type
_entity.pdbx_description
1 polymer ?
#
loop_
_entity_poly.entity_id
_entity_poly.type
_entity_poly.pdbx_seq_one_letter_code
_entity_poly.pdbx_strand_id
1 'polypeptide(L)'
;MISARAMAEGDEGRYLRNQMAEALWSDVLLRVKKLGEGLNITETRAKIVELAEQLQATYIAYDEGLQADDVVLAGAIWRRFYQQKNVDLEHIELLVKYIRKNMRMLDSMSSEQFYDPKNIKWTSLKS
;
A
#
# COMPACT_ATOMS: atom_id res chain seq x y z
N MET A 1 3.46 3.30 -1.76
CA MET A 1 4.17 3.93 -2.89
C MET A 1 3.70 5.35 -3.12
N ILE A 2 2.49 5.61 -3.67
CA ILE A 2 1.99 6.98 -3.88
C ILE A 2 2.00 7.78 -2.55
N SER A 3 1.44 7.22 -1.48
CA SER A 3 1.43 7.87 -0.16
C SER A 3 2.84 8.21 0.34
N ALA A 4 3.84 7.36 0.07
CA ALA A 4 5.22 7.60 0.45
C ALA A 4 5.83 8.75 -0.37
N ARG A 5 5.63 8.76 -1.70
CA ARG A 5 6.08 9.86 -2.56
C ARG A 5 5.38 11.18 -2.22
N ALA A 6 4.08 11.14 -1.92
CA ALA A 6 3.28 12.31 -1.56
C ALA A 6 3.87 13.03 -0.35
N MET A 7 4.43 12.30 0.62
CA MET A 7 5.02 12.91 1.82
C MET A 7 6.18 13.88 1.54
N ALA A 8 6.81 13.82 0.37
CA ALA A 8 7.83 14.79 -0.04
C ALA A 8 7.24 16.14 -0.50
N GLU A 9 5.93 16.25 -0.71
CA GLU A 9 5.24 17.46 -1.18
C GLU A 9 4.70 18.34 -0.03
N GLY A 10 5.16 18.12 1.20
CA GLY A 10 4.74 18.93 2.36
C GLY A 10 3.26 18.77 2.71
N ASP A 11 2.56 19.88 2.94
CA ASP A 11 1.17 19.88 3.39
C ASP A 11 0.19 19.40 2.32
N GLU A 12 0.41 19.75 1.05
CA GLU A 12 -0.38 19.24 -0.09
C GLU A 12 -0.25 17.72 -0.22
N GLY A 13 0.97 17.22 -0.01
CA GLY A 13 1.26 15.79 0.04
C GLY A 13 0.53 15.06 1.17
N ARG A 14 0.51 15.68 2.36
CA ARG A 14 -0.23 15.16 3.52
C ARG A 14 -1.73 15.14 3.25
N TYR A 15 -2.26 16.18 2.63
CA TYR A 15 -3.66 16.25 2.22
C TYR A 15 -4.01 15.13 1.25
N LEU A 16 -3.23 14.96 0.17
CA LEU A 16 -3.42 13.88 -0.80
C LEU A 16 -3.39 12.50 -0.13
N ARG A 17 -2.41 12.25 0.74
CA ARG A 17 -2.28 10.98 1.46
C ARG A 17 -3.49 10.69 2.35
N ASN A 18 -4.04 11.71 3.02
CA ASN A 18 -5.26 11.56 3.83
C ASN A 18 -6.49 11.28 2.96
N GLN A 19 -6.66 12.00 1.85
CA GLN A 19 -7.76 11.78 0.90
C GLN A 19 -7.71 10.36 0.31
N MET A 20 -6.52 9.85 -0.02
CA MET A 20 -6.36 8.46 -0.47
C MET A 20 -6.78 7.45 0.60
N ALA A 21 -6.42 7.69 1.86
CA ALA A 21 -6.80 6.82 2.97
C ALA A 21 -8.31 6.83 3.22
N GLU A 22 -8.95 8.01 3.16
CA GLU A 22 -10.40 8.17 3.28
C GLU A 22 -11.16 7.47 2.14
N ALA A 23 -10.69 7.63 0.90
CA ALA A 23 -11.28 6.95 -0.26
C ALA A 23 -11.16 5.42 -0.14
N LEU A 24 -9.98 4.92 0.25
CA LEU A 24 -9.75 3.50 0.49
C LEU A 24 -10.70 2.97 1.57
N TRP A 25 -10.83 3.68 2.69
CA TRP A 25 -11.70 3.25 3.78
C TRP A 25 -13.18 3.25 3.39
N SER A 26 -13.61 4.26 2.64
CA SER A 26 -14.97 4.32 2.10
C SER A 26 -15.29 3.12 1.22
N ASP A 27 -14.35 2.70 0.38
CA ASP A 27 -14.48 1.51 -0.46
C ASP A 27 -14.53 0.21 0.36
N VAL A 28 -13.69 0.08 1.39
CA VAL A 28 -13.72 -1.07 2.31
C VAL A 28 -15.07 -1.18 2.99
N LEU A 29 -15.60 -0.08 3.55
CA LEU A 29 -16.90 -0.07 4.22
C LEU A 29 -18.05 -0.44 3.28
N LEU A 30 -18.02 0.06 2.03
CA LEU A 30 -19.02 -0.30 1.03
C LEU A 30 -19.00 -1.80 0.71
N ARG A 31 -17.79 -2.39 0.55
CA ARG A 31 -17.62 -3.82 0.26
C ARG A 31 -18.04 -4.68 1.44
N VAL A 32 -17.65 -4.30 2.66
CA VAL A 32 -18.04 -5.02 3.87
C VAL A 32 -19.56 -5.00 4.06
N LYS A 33 -20.23 -3.89 3.79
CA LYS A 33 -21.71 -3.81 3.83
C LYS A 33 -22.36 -4.80 2.87
N LYS A 34 -21.85 -4.93 1.63
CA LYS A 34 -22.35 -5.89 0.63
C LYS A 34 -22.11 -7.34 1.03
N LEU A 35 -20.92 -7.64 1.57
CA LEU A 35 -20.56 -8.99 2.03
C LEU A 35 -21.30 -9.38 3.32
N GLY A 36 -21.70 -8.38 4.10
CA GLY A 36 -22.40 -8.51 5.38
C GLY A 36 -23.92 -8.61 5.29
N GLU A 37 -24.50 -8.62 4.09
CA GLU A 37 -25.95 -8.87 3.93
C GLU A 37 -26.29 -10.26 4.49
N GLY A 38 -26.88 -10.28 5.69
CA GLY A 38 -27.22 -11.50 6.43
C GLY A 38 -26.19 -11.98 7.47
N LEU A 39 -25.09 -11.25 7.70
CA LEU A 39 -24.08 -11.58 8.71
C LEU A 39 -24.30 -10.86 10.06
N ASN A 40 -23.71 -11.41 11.12
CA ASN A 40 -23.71 -10.80 12.44
C ASN A 40 -22.94 -9.46 12.44
N ILE A 41 -23.60 -8.40 12.89
CA ILE A 41 -23.05 -7.03 12.93
C ILE A 41 -21.78 -6.96 13.81
N THR A 42 -21.73 -7.72 14.90
CA THR A 42 -20.61 -7.72 15.84
C THR A 42 -19.35 -8.33 15.22
N GLU A 43 -19.49 -9.49 14.55
CA GLU A 43 -18.39 -10.14 13.84
C GLU A 43 -17.90 -9.30 12.66
N THR A 44 -18.82 -8.64 11.97
CA THR A 44 -18.51 -7.72 10.87
C THR A 44 -17.67 -6.53 11.35
N ARG A 45 -18.03 -5.93 12.50
CA ARG A 45 -17.24 -4.86 13.11
C ARG A 45 -15.85 -5.31 13.55
N ALA A 46 -15.73 -6.49 14.14
CA ALA A 46 -14.42 -7.05 14.53
C ALA A 46 -13.49 -7.21 13.32
N LYS A 47 -14.00 -7.74 12.19
CA LYS A 47 -13.24 -7.86 10.94
C LYS A 47 -12.82 -6.51 10.36
N ILE A 48 -13.67 -5.48 10.47
CA ILE A 48 -13.33 -4.12 10.03
C ILE A 48 -12.15 -3.58 10.85
N VAL A 49 -12.18 -3.75 12.18
CA VAL A 49 -11.08 -3.30 13.07
C VAL A 49 -9.79 -4.03 12.72
N GLU A 50 -9.85 -5.35 12.54
CA GLU A 50 -8.69 -6.15 12.13
C GLU A 50 -8.09 -5.66 10.79
N LEU A 51 -8.93 -5.36 9.80
CA LEU A 51 -8.48 -4.81 8.52
C LEU A 51 -7.79 -3.45 8.68
N ALA A 52 -8.30 -2.59 9.57
CA ALA A 52 -7.70 -1.29 9.85
C ALA A 52 -6.31 -1.45 10.49
N GLU A 53 -6.18 -2.32 11.48
CA GLU A 53 -4.90 -2.62 12.14
C GLU A 53 -3.89 -3.21 11.16
N GLN A 54 -4.32 -4.16 10.33
CA GLN A 54 -3.48 -4.75 9.28
C GLN A 54 -3.02 -3.70 8.27
N LEU A 55 -3.89 -2.79 7.85
CA LEU A 55 -3.55 -1.72 6.93
C LEU A 55 -2.53 -0.75 7.54
N GLN A 56 -2.76 -0.28 8.77
CA GLN A 56 -1.84 0.62 9.45
C GLN A 56 -0.46 -0.02 9.64
N ALA A 57 -0.44 -1.27 10.09
CA ALA A 57 0.80 -1.99 10.31
C ALA A 57 1.50 -2.39 8.99
N THR A 58 0.78 -2.36 7.86
CA THR A 58 1.36 -2.48 6.51
C THR A 58 2.02 -1.18 6.08
N TYR A 59 1.37 -0.02 6.30
CA TYR A 59 1.98 1.27 5.99
C TYR A 59 3.30 1.48 6.71
N ILE A 60 3.34 1.24 8.03
CA ILE A 60 4.56 1.38 8.83
C ILE A 60 5.67 0.45 8.30
N ALA A 61 5.36 -0.83 8.08
CA ALA A 61 6.35 -1.81 7.65
C ALA A 61 6.90 -1.53 6.24
N TYR A 62 6.07 -1.00 5.33
CA TYR A 62 6.52 -0.63 4.00
C TYR A 62 7.31 0.66 3.99
N ASP A 63 6.95 1.66 4.81
CA ASP A 63 7.76 2.86 4.95
C ASP A 63 9.15 2.52 5.52
N GLU A 64 9.22 1.66 6.54
CA GLU A 64 10.48 1.16 7.08
C GLU A 64 11.30 0.43 6.01
N GLY A 65 10.71 -0.52 5.29
CA GLY A 65 11.41 -1.25 4.22
C GLY A 65 11.86 -0.36 3.06
N LEU A 66 11.08 0.67 2.72
CA LEU A 66 11.47 1.64 1.70
C LEU A 66 12.67 2.49 2.13
N GLN A 67 12.76 2.88 3.41
CA GLN A 67 13.85 3.72 3.93
C GLN A 67 15.10 2.94 4.34
N ALA A 68 14.96 1.68 4.73
CA ALA A 68 16.07 0.84 5.19
C ALA A 68 16.76 0.10 4.02
N ASP A 69 16.41 -1.18 3.81
CA ASP A 69 17.02 -2.02 2.79
C ASP A 69 16.03 -3.06 2.22
N ASP A 70 16.48 -3.80 1.22
CA ASP A 70 15.66 -4.79 0.51
C ASP A 70 15.32 -6.02 1.37
N VAL A 71 16.12 -6.33 2.40
CA VAL A 71 15.84 -7.44 3.32
C VAL A 71 14.66 -7.08 4.22
N VAL A 72 14.63 -5.85 4.74
CA VAL A 72 13.50 -5.34 5.54
C VAL A 72 12.23 -5.27 4.69
N LEU A 73 12.33 -4.77 3.46
CA LEU A 73 11.20 -4.70 2.53
C LEU A 73 10.67 -6.09 2.14
N ALA A 74 11.56 -7.04 1.82
CA ALA A 74 11.21 -8.43 1.56
C ALA A 74 10.46 -9.05 2.75
N GLY A 75 10.97 -8.83 3.97
CA GLY A 75 10.32 -9.29 5.20
C GLY A 75 8.93 -8.68 5.39
N ALA A 76 8.75 -7.40 5.09
CA ALA A 76 7.45 -6.74 5.16
C ALA A 76 6.46 -7.34 4.14
N ILE A 77 6.88 -7.55 2.89
CA ILE A 77 6.07 -8.18 1.84
C ILE A 77 5.67 -9.60 2.24
N TRP A 78 6.62 -10.40 2.74
CA TRP A 78 6.34 -11.77 3.18
C TRP A 78 5.32 -11.81 4.32
N ARG A 79 5.48 -10.95 5.33
CA ARG A 79 4.55 -10.88 6.47
C ARG A 79 3.15 -10.43 6.05
N ARG A 80 3.05 -9.45 5.15
CA ARG A 80 1.77 -8.81 4.80
C ARG A 80 1.06 -9.47 3.63
N PHE A 81 1.77 -9.65 2.52
CA PHE A 81 1.19 -10.19 1.29
C PHE A 81 1.02 -11.70 1.36
N TYR A 82 2.01 -12.41 1.91
CA TYR A 82 1.98 -13.87 2.04
C TYR A 82 1.54 -14.37 3.41
N GLN A 83 1.21 -13.48 4.35
CA GLN A 83 0.78 -13.84 5.70
C GLN A 83 1.75 -14.81 6.39
N GLN A 84 3.06 -14.62 6.18
CA GLN A 84 4.12 -15.49 6.72
C GLN A 84 4.07 -16.95 6.26
N LYS A 85 3.31 -17.25 5.20
CA LYS A 85 3.22 -18.61 4.63
C LYS A 85 4.41 -18.90 3.73
N ASN A 86 4.59 -20.18 3.39
CA ASN A 86 5.58 -20.61 2.40
C ASN A 86 5.32 -19.94 1.06
N VAL A 87 6.39 -19.45 0.45
CA VAL A 87 6.36 -18.71 -0.80
C VAL A 87 7.65 -18.96 -1.56
N ASP A 88 7.54 -18.92 -2.89
CA ASP A 88 8.71 -18.88 -3.76
C ASP A 88 9.49 -17.59 -3.55
N LEU A 89 10.78 -17.71 -3.24
CA LEU A 89 11.66 -16.56 -3.02
C LEU A 89 11.77 -15.68 -4.25
N GLU A 90 11.64 -16.25 -5.46
CA GLU A 90 11.62 -15.49 -6.71
C GLU A 90 10.45 -14.50 -6.76
N HIS A 91 9.29 -14.85 -6.20
CA HIS A 91 8.15 -13.94 -6.13
C HIS A 91 8.41 -12.76 -5.19
N ILE A 92 9.04 -13.01 -4.03
CA ILE A 92 9.41 -11.93 -3.11
C ILE A 92 10.40 -10.99 -3.80
N GLU A 93 11.44 -11.55 -4.42
CA GLU A 93 12.46 -10.77 -5.11
C GLU A 93 11.84 -9.92 -6.23
N LEU A 94 10.92 -10.49 -7.02
CA LEU A 94 10.22 -9.80 -8.08
C LEU A 94 9.40 -8.62 -7.53
N LEU A 95 8.68 -8.81 -6.43
CA LEU A 95 7.90 -7.75 -5.78
C LEU A 95 8.79 -6.64 -5.21
N VAL A 96 9.91 -6.98 -4.58
CA VAL A 96 10.90 -6.00 -4.10
C VAL A 96 11.42 -5.17 -5.27
N LYS A 97 11.90 -5.82 -6.34
CA LYS A 97 12.39 -5.15 -7.57
C LYS A 97 11.33 -4.25 -8.17
N TYR A 98 10.08 -4.73 -8.26
CA TYR A 98 8.95 -3.95 -8.76
C TYR A 98 8.71 -2.70 -7.92
N ILE A 99 8.63 -2.83 -6.59
CA ILE A 99 8.40 -1.70 -5.69
C ILE A 99 9.53 -0.68 -5.82
N ARG A 100 10.79 -1.12 -5.81
CA ARG A 100 11.95 -0.23 -5.97
C ARG A 100 11.95 0.50 -7.30
N LYS A 101 11.66 -0.19 -8.40
CA LYS A 101 11.59 0.41 -9.74
C LYS A 101 10.50 1.48 -9.83
N ASN A 102 9.32 1.19 -9.29
CA ASN A 102 8.21 2.15 -9.32
C ASN A 102 8.42 3.31 -8.33
N MET A 103 9.04 3.09 -7.17
CA MET A 103 9.42 4.19 -6.27
C MET A 103 10.43 5.13 -6.94
N ARG A 104 11.49 4.61 -7.57
CA ARG A 104 12.44 5.45 -8.32
C ARG A 104 11.76 6.26 -9.43
N MET A 105 10.81 5.67 -10.14
CA MET A 105 10.01 6.39 -11.12
C MET A 105 9.23 7.54 -10.46
N LEU A 106 8.49 7.26 -9.37
CA LEU A 106 7.72 8.28 -8.64
C LEU A 106 8.62 9.40 -8.09
N ASP A 107 9.77 9.05 -7.53
CA ASP A 107 10.74 10.00 -6.96
C ASP A 107 11.39 10.88 -8.03
N SER A 108 11.46 10.39 -9.29
CA SER A 108 11.98 11.17 -10.42
C SER A 108 10.98 12.16 -11.03
N MET A 109 9.71 12.11 -10.62
CA MET A 109 8.67 13.02 -11.13
C MET A 109 8.73 14.37 -10.44
N SER A 110 8.54 15.44 -11.21
CA SER A 110 8.26 16.76 -10.64
C SER A 110 6.93 16.75 -9.89
N SER A 111 6.72 17.72 -8.99
CA SER A 111 5.46 17.90 -8.28
C SER A 111 4.28 18.00 -9.25
N GLU A 112 4.39 18.81 -10.31
CA GLU A 112 3.33 18.97 -11.31
C GLU A 112 3.00 17.66 -12.03
N GLN A 113 4.02 16.87 -12.35
CA GLN A 113 3.82 15.57 -13.00
C GLN A 113 3.14 14.58 -12.05
N PHE A 114 3.55 14.57 -10.78
CA PHE A 114 3.05 13.65 -9.76
C PHE A 114 1.56 13.87 -9.46
N TYR A 115 1.10 15.12 -9.44
CA TYR A 115 -0.30 15.45 -9.15
C TYR A 115 -1.29 15.15 -10.29
N ASP A 116 -0.82 14.87 -11.51
CA ASP A 116 -1.67 14.36 -12.59
C ASP A 116 -1.53 12.82 -12.69
N PRO A 117 -2.56 12.05 -12.28
CA PRO A 117 -2.51 10.59 -12.28
C PRO A 117 -2.24 9.97 -13.66
N LYS A 118 -2.52 10.68 -14.77
CA LYS A 118 -2.26 10.20 -16.14
C LYS A 118 -0.77 10.06 -16.44
N ASN A 119 0.08 10.76 -15.67
CA ASN A 119 1.52 10.68 -15.83
C ASN A 119 2.13 9.46 -15.13
N ILE A 120 1.42 8.86 -14.17
CA ILE A 120 1.91 7.70 -13.42
C ILE A 120 1.78 6.44 -14.30
N LYS A 121 2.91 5.99 -14.85
CA LYS A 121 2.99 4.80 -15.71
C LYS A 121 3.70 3.65 -15.00
N TRP A 122 2.93 2.84 -14.29
CA TRP A 122 3.46 1.67 -13.59
C TRP A 122 4.23 0.75 -14.53
N THR A 123 5.37 0.27 -14.03
CA THR A 123 6.19 -0.69 -14.77
C THR A 123 5.51 -2.05 -14.81
N SER A 124 5.85 -2.90 -15.79
CA SER A 124 5.34 -4.27 -15.80
C SER A 124 6.01 -5.10 -14.70
N LEU A 125 5.25 -6.01 -14.08
CA LEU A 125 5.75 -6.99 -13.11
C LEU A 125 6.53 -8.14 -13.78
N LYS A 126 6.73 -8.13 -15.09
CA LYS A 126 7.46 -9.19 -15.79
C LYS A 126 8.97 -9.09 -15.51
N SER A 127 9.59 -10.26 -15.30
CA SER A 127 11.05 -10.47 -15.15
C SER A 127 11.82 -10.01 -16.37
#